data_AF-A0A2P7S019-F1
#
_entry.id   AF-A0A2P7S019-F1
#
_cell.length_a   1.000
_cell.length_b   1.000
_cell.length_c   1.000
_cell.angle_alpha   90.00
_cell.angle_beta   90.00
_cell.angle_gamma   90.00
#
_symmetry.space_group_name_H-M   'P 1'
#
loop_
_entity.id
_entity.type
_entity.pdbx_description
1 polymer ?
#
loop_
_entity_poly.entity_id
_entity_poly.type
_entity_poly.pdbx_seq_one_letter_code
_entity_poly.pdbx_strand_id
1 'polypeptide(L)'
;MNVLPMGTDKFQVADDSGHFVAGPFDTNSQAWQFIDGLTDEDRALRKKPRPLPRTKTKTSIKTKSKSKTVGKPSRKAVKQMKRAAAKAPGWVRKIAAAHYDPLATRAYQDSKFGKLGGASPVRRIDPAEYLAEKAQSK
;
A
#
# COMPACT_ATOMS: atom_id res chain seq x y z
N MET A 1 -29.91 -16.34 2.23
CA MET A 1 -30.28 -15.65 0.97
C MET A 1 -29.32 -16.11 -0.12
N ASN A 2 -29.83 -16.62 -1.24
CA ASN A 2 -29.03 -17.16 -2.35
C ASN A 2 -29.43 -16.51 -3.69
N VAL A 3 -28.45 -16.33 -4.58
CA VAL A 3 -28.70 -15.88 -5.96
C VAL A 3 -28.82 -17.11 -6.87
N LEU A 4 -29.94 -17.21 -7.60
CA LEU A 4 -30.21 -18.27 -8.55
C LEU A 4 -30.21 -17.73 -9.98
N PRO A 5 -29.60 -18.43 -10.95
CA PRO A 5 -29.71 -18.09 -12.36
C PRO A 5 -31.11 -18.44 -12.90
N MET A 6 -31.73 -17.49 -13.59
CA MET A 6 -33.05 -17.61 -14.21
C MET A 6 -32.90 -17.53 -15.74
N GLY A 7 -32.19 -18.50 -16.33
CA GLY A 7 -31.86 -18.55 -17.76
C GLY A 7 -30.45 -18.05 -18.07
N THR A 8 -30.22 -17.62 -19.33
CA THR A 8 -28.86 -17.32 -19.83
C THR A 8 -28.27 -16.05 -19.24
N ASP A 9 -29.09 -15.03 -18.95
CA ASP A 9 -28.58 -13.68 -18.63
C ASP A 9 -29.34 -12.97 -17.49
N LYS A 10 -30.20 -13.68 -16.75
CA LYS A 10 -30.98 -13.08 -15.66
C LYS A 10 -30.79 -13.83 -14.35
N PHE A 11 -30.84 -13.09 -13.24
CA PHE A 11 -30.62 -13.59 -11.90
C PHE A 11 -31.79 -13.25 -10.99
N GLN A 12 -32.12 -14.13 -10.06
CA GLN A 12 -33.13 -13.90 -9.03
C GLN A 12 -32.54 -14.18 -7.66
N VAL A 13 -33.04 -13.49 -6.64
CA VAL A 13 -32.68 -13.72 -5.24
C VAL A 13 -33.79 -14.55 -4.61
N ALA A 14 -33.40 -15.65 -3.96
CA ALA A 14 -34.27 -16.53 -3.22
C ALA A 14 -33.81 -16.66 -1.76
N ASP A 15 -34.75 -16.93 -0.86
CA ASP A 15 -34.48 -17.24 0.54
C ASP A 15 -33.79 -18.59 0.68
N ASP A 16 -33.24 -18.88 1.87
CA ASP A 16 -32.63 -20.18 2.17
C ASP A 16 -33.64 -21.35 2.11
N SER A 17 -34.93 -21.02 2.18
CA SER A 17 -36.07 -21.92 1.96
C SER A 17 -36.43 -22.12 0.48
N GLY A 18 -35.75 -21.45 -0.45
CA GLY A 18 -36.01 -21.50 -1.89
C GLY A 18 -37.17 -20.63 -2.36
N HIS A 19 -37.77 -19.82 -1.48
CA HIS A 19 -38.83 -18.88 -1.85
C HIS A 19 -38.26 -17.67 -2.59
N PHE A 20 -38.99 -17.21 -3.60
CA PHE A 20 -38.62 -16.05 -4.40
C PHE A 20 -38.72 -14.76 -3.59
N VAL A 21 -37.63 -13.98 -3.54
CA VAL A 21 -37.53 -12.74 -2.76
C VAL A 21 -37.53 -11.52 -3.69
N ALA A 22 -36.69 -11.51 -4.72
CA ALA A 22 -36.61 -10.40 -5.67
C ALA A 22 -35.95 -10.80 -7.00
N GLY A 23 -36.35 -10.16 -8.10
CA GLY A 23 -35.79 -10.36 -9.44
C GLY A 23 -36.84 -10.11 -10.53
N PRO A 24 -36.46 -10.06 -11.83
CA PRO A 24 -35.19 -10.48 -12.40
C PRO A 24 -34.15 -9.36 -12.51
N PHE A 25 -32.93 -9.64 -12.07
CA PHE A 25 -31.76 -8.79 -12.23
C PHE A 25 -31.01 -9.15 -13.51
N ASP A 26 -30.48 -8.14 -14.19
CA ASP A 26 -29.71 -8.35 -15.43
C ASP A 26 -28.26 -8.78 -15.15
N THR A 27 -27.76 -8.60 -13.91
CA THR A 27 -26.40 -9.02 -13.54
C THR A 27 -26.37 -9.69 -12.18
N ASN A 28 -25.47 -10.68 -12.03
CA ASN A 28 -25.23 -11.37 -10.76
C ASN A 28 -24.81 -10.38 -9.65
N SER A 29 -23.98 -9.39 -10.01
CA SER A 29 -23.56 -8.33 -9.08
C SER A 29 -24.74 -7.53 -8.51
N GLN A 30 -25.76 -7.25 -9.31
CA GLN A 30 -26.93 -6.51 -8.85
C GLN A 30 -27.78 -7.35 -7.86
N ALA A 31 -27.86 -8.66 -8.09
CA ALA A 31 -28.51 -9.58 -7.16
C ALA A 31 -27.76 -9.68 -5.81
N TRP A 32 -26.42 -9.72 -5.82
CA TRP A 32 -25.62 -9.67 -4.59
C TRP A 32 -25.71 -8.34 -3.87
N GLN A 33 -25.71 -7.22 -4.59
CA GLN A 33 -25.90 -5.89 -4.00
C GLN A 33 -27.27 -5.76 -3.33
N PHE A 34 -28.31 -6.37 -3.89
CA PHE A 34 -29.63 -6.42 -3.25
C PHE A 34 -29.61 -7.18 -1.92
N ILE A 35 -28.94 -8.34 -1.88
CA ILE A 35 -28.74 -9.11 -0.64
C ILE A 35 -27.96 -8.29 0.40
N ASP A 36 -26.84 -7.67 -0.02
CA ASP A 36 -26.03 -6.82 0.85
C ASP A 36 -26.85 -5.63 1.39
N GLY A 37 -27.65 -4.99 0.53
CA GLY A 37 -28.56 -3.92 0.89
C GLY A 37 -29.63 -4.33 1.92
N LEU A 38 -30.24 -5.52 1.77
CA LEU A 38 -31.17 -6.06 2.76
C LEU A 38 -30.51 -6.27 4.13
N THR A 39 -29.25 -6.71 4.15
CA THR A 39 -28.50 -6.89 5.40
C THR A 39 -27.97 -5.57 5.98
N ASP A 40 -27.84 -4.53 5.16
CA ASP A 40 -27.29 -3.22 5.54
C ASP A 40 -28.29 -2.31 6.26
N GLU A 41 -29.59 -2.65 6.35
CA GLU A 41 -30.55 -1.97 7.26
C GLU A 41 -30.10 -2.05 8.73
N ASP A 42 -29.35 -3.10 9.11
CA ASP A 42 -28.67 -3.20 10.42
C ASP A 42 -27.36 -2.38 10.47
N ARG A 43 -26.78 -2.04 9.32
CA ARG A 43 -25.52 -1.30 9.20
C ARG A 43 -25.73 0.21 9.09
N ALA A 44 -26.90 0.66 8.64
CA ALA A 44 -27.32 2.07 8.71
C ALA A 44 -27.42 2.58 10.17
N LEU A 45 -27.70 1.69 11.13
CA LEU A 45 -27.60 1.97 12.57
C LEU A 45 -26.18 1.85 13.13
N ARG A 46 -25.25 1.23 12.39
CA ARG A 46 -23.85 1.09 12.80
C ARG A 46 -23.03 2.33 12.45
N LYS A 47 -23.13 3.27 13.41
CA LYS A 47 -22.07 4.18 13.86
C LYS A 47 -21.73 5.33 12.91
N LYS A 48 -22.47 6.42 13.07
CA LYS A 48 -21.87 7.76 12.98
C LYS A 48 -20.54 7.75 13.78
N PRO A 49 -19.41 8.18 13.20
CA PRO A 49 -18.15 8.21 13.95
C PRO A 49 -18.34 9.11 15.17
N ARG A 50 -18.04 8.60 16.37
CA ARG A 50 -18.01 9.42 17.60
C ARG A 50 -17.07 10.61 17.33
N PRO A 51 -17.52 11.86 17.50
CA PRO A 51 -16.63 12.99 17.33
C PRO A 51 -15.51 12.87 18.37
N LEU A 52 -14.26 12.83 17.90
CA LEU A 52 -13.07 12.89 18.75
C LEU A 52 -13.10 14.20 19.55
N PRO A 53 -12.61 14.22 20.82
CA PRO A 53 -12.56 15.44 21.60
C PRO A 53 -11.74 16.50 20.86
N ARG A 54 -12.37 17.66 20.60
CA ARG A 54 -11.76 18.81 19.91
C ARG A 54 -10.59 19.36 20.73
N THR A 55 -9.36 18.94 20.41
CA THR A 55 -8.18 19.75 20.74
C THR A 55 -8.18 20.97 19.83
N LYS A 56 -8.35 22.16 20.39
CA LYS A 56 -8.32 23.44 19.65
C LYS A 56 -6.94 23.65 19.04
N THR A 57 -6.75 23.32 17.77
CA THR A 57 -5.74 23.96 16.93
C THR A 57 -6.37 24.32 15.59
N LYS A 58 -6.41 25.62 15.32
CA LYS A 58 -6.89 26.24 14.08
C LYS A 58 -5.88 25.92 12.98
N THR A 59 -6.27 25.22 11.92
CA THR A 59 -5.94 25.51 10.50
C THR A 59 -6.44 24.41 9.57
N SER A 60 -6.81 24.82 8.35
CA SER A 60 -7.54 24.05 7.34
C SER A 60 -6.86 22.76 6.90
N ILE A 61 -7.64 21.68 6.74
CA ILE A 61 -7.19 20.46 6.07
C ILE A 61 -7.26 20.73 4.56
N LYS A 62 -6.17 21.26 3.99
CA LYS A 62 -5.90 21.09 2.56
C LYS A 62 -5.60 19.59 2.33
N THR A 63 -6.42 18.93 1.54
CA THR A 63 -6.17 17.59 1.00
C THR A 63 -4.98 17.64 0.05
N LYS A 64 -3.76 17.60 0.59
CA LYS A 64 -2.55 17.32 -0.21
C LYS A 64 -2.52 15.82 -0.50
N SER A 65 -3.02 15.45 -1.67
CA SER A 65 -2.58 14.25 -2.36
C SER A 65 -1.07 14.34 -2.53
N LYS A 66 -0.32 13.67 -1.64
CA LYS A 66 1.13 13.56 -1.82
C LYS A 66 1.39 12.52 -2.90
N SER A 67 1.72 13.03 -4.07
CA SER A 67 2.54 12.33 -5.05
C SER A 67 3.66 11.58 -4.34
N LYS A 68 3.82 10.30 -4.72
CA LYS A 68 4.92 9.45 -4.27
C LYS A 68 6.23 9.95 -4.88
N THR A 69 6.77 11.04 -4.35
CA THR A 69 8.21 11.29 -4.51
C THR A 69 8.92 10.32 -3.59
N VAL A 70 9.75 9.45 -4.14
CA VAL A 70 10.62 8.51 -3.42
C VAL A 70 11.68 9.32 -2.66
N GLY A 71 11.24 10.00 -1.60
CA GLY A 71 12.09 10.74 -0.67
C GLY A 71 12.60 9.81 0.41
N LYS A 72 13.86 9.97 0.78
CA LYS A 72 14.47 9.24 1.90
C LYS A 72 13.57 9.35 3.14
N PRO A 73 13.23 8.24 3.80
CA PRO A 73 12.33 8.27 4.95
C PRO A 73 12.89 9.16 6.05
N SER A 74 12.03 9.94 6.71
CA SER A 74 12.46 10.78 7.82
C SER A 74 13.09 9.93 8.93
N ARG A 75 14.06 10.48 9.67
CA ARG A 75 14.73 9.77 10.78
C ARG A 75 13.74 9.17 11.79
N LYS A 76 12.61 9.86 12.03
CA LYS A 76 11.54 9.39 12.91
C LYS A 76 10.82 8.16 12.33
N ALA A 77 10.52 8.16 11.03
CA ALA A 77 9.91 7.02 10.36
C ALA A 77 10.81 5.78 10.37
N VAL A 78 12.12 5.95 10.13
CA VAL A 78 13.10 4.85 10.22
C VAL A 78 13.13 4.25 11.63
N LYS A 79 13.13 5.10 12.67
CA LYS A 79 13.14 4.65 14.07
C LYS A 79 11.86 3.88 14.43
N GLN A 80 10.71 4.33 13.94
CA GLN A 80 9.43 3.64 14.16
C GLN A 80 9.37 2.30 13.42
N MET A 81 9.85 2.25 12.17
CA MET A 81 9.94 1.02 11.38
C MET A 81 10.82 -0.03 12.08
N LYS A 82 12.00 0.37 12.59
CA LYS A 82 12.88 -0.53 13.36
C LYS A 82 12.20 -1.11 14.60
N ARG A 83 11.45 -0.27 15.35
CA ARG A 83 10.70 -0.72 16.53
C ARG A 83 9.57 -1.67 16.15
N ALA A 84 8.85 -1.39 15.07
CA ALA A 84 7.77 -2.26 14.58
C ALA A 84 8.31 -3.61 14.10
N ALA A 85 9.43 -3.61 13.37
CA ALA A 85 10.10 -4.83 12.94
C ALA A 85 10.56 -5.69 14.13
N ALA A 86 11.11 -5.09 15.18
CA ALA A 86 11.49 -5.81 16.40
C ALA A 86 10.29 -6.42 17.14
N LYS A 87 9.14 -5.73 17.10
CA LYS A 87 7.88 -6.19 17.70
C LYS A 87 7.09 -7.16 16.81
N ALA A 88 7.55 -7.43 15.59
CA ALA A 88 6.83 -8.32 14.68
C ALA A 88 6.74 -9.74 15.25
N PRO A 89 5.61 -10.46 15.05
CA PRO A 89 5.49 -11.87 15.45
C PRO A 89 6.60 -12.73 14.83
N GLY A 90 7.00 -13.79 15.54
CA GLY A 90 8.11 -14.65 15.12
C GLY A 90 7.92 -15.29 13.74
N TRP A 91 6.68 -15.63 13.37
CA TRP A 91 6.36 -16.20 12.06
C TRP A 91 6.59 -15.20 10.91
N VAL A 92 6.28 -13.91 11.12
CA VAL A 92 6.56 -12.84 10.15
C VAL A 92 8.05 -12.66 9.94
N ARG A 93 8.83 -12.68 11.05
CA ARG A 93 10.29 -12.59 10.99
C ARG A 93 10.92 -13.79 10.27
N LYS A 94 10.39 -15.00 10.48
CA LYS A 94 10.86 -16.23 9.82
C LYS A 94 10.61 -16.20 8.30
N ILE A 95 9.41 -15.82 7.87
CA ILE A 95 9.10 -15.66 6.43
C ILE A 95 10.00 -14.59 5.81
N ALA A 96 10.14 -13.44 6.47
CA ALA A 96 11.02 -12.39 5.99
C ALA A 96 12.49 -12.84 5.88
N ALA A 97 13.00 -13.60 6.86
CA ALA A 97 14.36 -14.14 6.80
C ALA A 97 14.53 -15.19 5.69
N ALA A 98 13.52 -16.02 5.42
CA ALA A 98 13.55 -17.01 4.35
C ALA A 98 13.64 -16.37 2.95
N HIS A 99 13.07 -15.16 2.78
CA HIS A 99 13.10 -14.42 1.52
C HIS A 99 14.16 -13.30 1.47
N TYR A 100 14.76 -12.95 2.61
CA TYR A 100 15.81 -11.95 2.70
C TYR A 100 17.16 -12.60 2.43
N ASP A 101 17.62 -12.49 1.19
CA ASP A 101 18.98 -12.89 0.82
C ASP A 101 19.92 -11.67 0.94
N PRO A 102 20.83 -11.63 1.94
CA PRO A 102 21.81 -10.56 2.07
C PRO A 102 22.75 -10.50 0.86
N LEU A 103 22.96 -11.61 0.15
CA LEU A 103 23.75 -11.68 -1.07
C LEU A 103 22.97 -11.23 -2.30
N ALA A 104 21.65 -11.35 -2.35
CA ALA A 104 20.84 -10.85 -3.47
C ALA A 104 20.92 -9.33 -3.60
N THR A 105 20.95 -8.59 -2.48
CA THR A 105 21.20 -7.14 -2.53
C THR A 105 22.62 -6.82 -3.02
N ARG A 106 23.61 -7.65 -2.68
CA ARG A 106 24.99 -7.52 -3.17
C ARG A 106 25.09 -7.87 -4.65
N ALA A 107 24.50 -8.96 -5.12
CA ALA A 107 24.47 -9.35 -6.53
C ALA A 107 23.66 -8.36 -7.39
N TYR A 108 22.58 -7.80 -6.86
CA TYR A 108 21.84 -6.72 -7.51
C TYR A 108 22.67 -5.42 -7.56
N GLN A 109 23.36 -5.07 -6.46
CA GLN A 109 24.28 -3.93 -6.45
C GLN A 109 25.44 -4.17 -7.43
N ASP A 110 26.11 -5.30 -7.36
CA ASP A 110 27.23 -5.70 -8.22
C ASP A 110 26.80 -5.81 -9.69
N SER A 111 25.57 -6.23 -10.01
CA SER A 111 25.03 -6.21 -11.38
C SER A 111 24.65 -4.81 -11.85
N LYS A 112 24.21 -3.92 -10.94
CA LYS A 112 24.04 -2.49 -11.23
C LYS A 112 25.37 -1.75 -11.38
N PHE A 113 26.39 -2.14 -10.63
CA PHE A 113 27.77 -1.66 -10.77
C PHE A 113 28.50 -2.38 -11.93
N GLY A 114 27.97 -3.51 -12.39
CA GLY A 114 28.50 -4.43 -13.40
C GLY A 114 28.48 -3.93 -14.85
N LYS A 115 28.53 -2.61 -15.06
CA LYS A 115 28.83 -1.99 -16.36
C LYS A 115 29.83 -0.83 -16.29
N LEU A 116 30.50 -0.65 -15.16
CA LEU A 116 31.65 0.25 -15.07
C LEU A 116 32.87 -0.59 -14.69
N GLY A 117 33.30 -1.47 -15.60
CA GLY A 117 34.65 -2.01 -15.54
C GLY A 117 35.69 -0.89 -15.62
N GLY A 118 36.98 -1.22 -15.61
CA GLY A 118 38.08 -0.24 -15.79
C GLY A 118 38.03 0.61 -17.08
N ALA A 119 36.99 0.44 -17.91
CA ALA A 119 36.67 1.17 -19.11
C ALA A 119 35.49 2.17 -18.97
N SER A 120 34.90 2.36 -17.78
CA SER A 120 34.00 3.51 -17.60
C SER A 120 34.78 4.82 -17.56
N PRO A 121 34.27 5.91 -18.16
CA PRO A 121 34.89 7.23 -18.05
C PRO A 121 34.62 7.80 -16.66
N VAL A 122 35.18 7.20 -15.61
CA VAL A 122 35.43 7.95 -14.38
C VAL A 122 36.47 8.99 -14.76
N ARG A 123 36.08 10.26 -14.78
CA ARG A 123 37.03 11.37 -14.88
C ARG A 123 38.12 11.10 -13.84
N ARG A 124 39.36 10.84 -14.30
CA ARG A 124 40.51 10.81 -13.42
C ARG A 124 40.71 12.24 -12.94
N ILE A 125 40.23 12.50 -11.73
CA ILE A 125 40.39 13.80 -11.10
C ILE A 125 41.82 13.82 -10.54
N ASP A 126 42.62 14.78 -10.99
CA ASP A 126 43.88 15.07 -10.31
C ASP A 126 43.55 15.68 -8.93
N PRO A 127 44.02 15.08 -7.82
CA PRO A 127 43.74 15.59 -6.48
C PRO A 127 44.18 17.04 -6.29
N ALA A 128 45.19 17.52 -7.01
CA ALA A 128 45.65 18.90 -6.92
C ALA A 128 44.63 19.88 -7.53
N GLU A 129 44.08 19.56 -8.70
CA GLU A 129 43.09 20.39 -9.38
C GLU A 129 41.78 20.47 -8.57
N TYR A 130 41.33 19.35 -8.00
CA TYR A 130 40.14 19.32 -7.16
C TYR A 130 40.25 20.16 -5.89
N LEU A 131 41.44 20.19 -5.27
CA LEU A 131 41.69 21.01 -4.09
C LEU A 131 41.71 22.50 -4.43
N ALA A 132 42.24 22.87 -5.59
CA ALA A 132 42.24 24.25 -6.06
C ALA A 132 40.82 24.75 -6.36
N GLU A 133 40.01 23.94 -7.06
CA GLU A 133 38.61 24.28 -7.36
C GLU A 133 37.75 24.40 -6.09
N LYS A 134 37.96 23.51 -5.12
CA LYS A 134 37.28 23.55 -3.81
C LYS A 134 37.68 24.75 -2.95
N ALA A 135 38.91 25.23 -3.09
CA ALA A 135 39.37 26.44 -2.40
C ALA A 135 38.76 27.71 -2.99
N GLN A 136 38.49 27.73 -4.30
CA GLN A 136 37.83 28.84 -4.99
C GLN A 136 36.31 28.86 -4.79
N SER A 137 35.69 27.71 -4.53
CA SER A 137 34.24 27.61 -4.28
C SER A 137 33.81 27.93 -2.84
N LYS A 138 34.69 28.51 -2.01
CA LYS A 138 34.46 28.85 -0.61
C LYS A 138 34.48 30.36 -0.43
#